data_AF-A0A6L3NBP1-F1
#
_entry.id   AF-A0A6L3NBP1-F1
#
_cell.length_a   1.000
_cell.length_b   1.000
_cell.length_c   1.000
_cell.angle_alpha   90.00
_cell.angle_beta   90.00
_cell.angle_gamma   90.00
#
_symmetry.space_group_name_H-M   'P 1'
#
loop_
_entity.id
_entity.type
_entity.pdbx_description
1 polymer ?
#
loop_
_entity_poly.entity_id
_entity_poly.type
_entity_poly.pdbx_seq_one_letter_code
_entity_poly.pdbx_strand_id
1 'polypeptide(L)'
;MTSPDCPPPLDDVAVLMPAYNGHDDVVRTLASFREDAPVHVLIVDDGSTPPIVAPDLPGLAIEVLRMPRNGGIERALEAGIDALAAR
;
A
#
# COMPACT_ATOMS: atom_id res chain seq x y z
N MET A 1 -6.20 28.23 7.37
CA MET A 1 -6.16 28.74 5.98
C MET A 1 -5.02 27.99 5.30
N THR A 2 -5.34 26.93 4.57
CA THR A 2 -4.39 26.27 3.67
C THR A 2 -4.36 27.09 2.38
N SER A 3 -3.18 27.53 1.96
CA SER A 3 -3.00 28.23 0.69
C SER A 3 -3.34 27.29 -0.48
N PRO A 4 -3.98 27.76 -1.55
CA PRO A 4 -4.41 26.92 -2.68
C PRO A 4 -3.26 26.27 -3.46
N ASP A 5 -2.01 26.69 -3.23
CA ASP A 5 -0.80 26.14 -3.87
C ASP A 5 -0.04 25.11 -3.00
N CYS A 6 -0.51 24.81 -1.79
CA CYS A 6 0.08 23.70 -1.02
C CYS A 6 -0.62 22.41 -1.43
N PRO A 7 0.10 21.40 -1.97
CA PRO A 7 -0.51 20.09 -2.18
C PRO A 7 -1.14 19.60 -0.87
N PRO A 8 -2.24 18.84 -0.94
CA PRO A 8 -2.78 18.15 0.21
C PRO A 8 -1.65 17.49 1.01
N PRO A 9 -1.68 17.57 2.35
CA PRO A 9 -0.69 16.88 3.15
C PRO A 9 -0.72 15.39 2.78
N LEU A 10 0.45 14.78 2.54
CA LEU A 10 0.67 13.38 2.12
C LEU A 10 0.58 13.06 0.62
N ASP A 11 0.31 14.01 -0.27
CA ASP A 11 0.28 13.74 -1.72
C ASP A 11 1.61 13.20 -2.28
N ASP A 12 2.74 13.48 -1.61
CA ASP A 12 4.09 13.01 -1.97
C ASP A 12 4.54 11.76 -1.19
N VAL A 13 3.65 11.16 -0.40
CA VAL A 13 3.94 10.00 0.46
C VAL A 13 3.17 8.78 -0.01
N ALA A 14 3.87 7.65 -0.11
CA ALA A 14 3.27 6.33 -0.34
C ALA A 14 3.60 5.38 0.83
N VAL A 15 2.59 4.64 1.28
CA VAL A 15 2.76 3.53 2.22
C VAL A 15 3.03 2.25 1.45
N LEU A 16 4.23 1.70 1.60
CA LEU A 16 4.62 0.43 1.02
C LEU A 16 4.43 -0.71 2.03
N MET A 17 3.61 -1.71 1.69
CA MET A 17 3.25 -2.81 2.58
C MET A 17 3.53 -4.18 1.94
N PRO A 18 4.65 -4.85 2.25
CA PRO A 18 4.86 -6.24 1.85
C PRO A 18 3.97 -7.17 2.69
N ALA A 19 3.36 -8.16 2.07
CA ALA A 19 2.50 -9.11 2.76
C ALA A 19 2.54 -10.51 2.14
N TYR A 20 2.49 -11.53 3.00
CA TYR A 20 2.42 -12.94 2.60
C TYR A 20 1.45 -13.69 3.52
N ASN A 21 0.39 -14.28 2.96
CA ASN A 21 -0.64 -15.07 3.66
C ASN A 21 -1.26 -14.36 4.88
N GLY A 22 -1.32 -13.03 4.87
CA GLY A 22 -1.76 -12.19 5.99
C GLY A 22 -2.90 -11.24 5.64
N HIS A 23 -3.87 -11.68 4.85
CA HIS A 23 -4.95 -10.81 4.35
C HIS A 23 -5.68 -10.06 5.47
N ASP A 24 -6.10 -10.76 6.52
CA ASP A 24 -6.83 -10.14 7.63
C ASP A 24 -5.98 -9.15 8.42
N ASP A 25 -4.68 -9.41 8.55
CA ASP A 25 -3.73 -8.52 9.21
C ASP A 25 -3.47 -7.25 8.39
N VAL A 26 -3.40 -7.38 7.05
CA VAL A 26 -3.34 -6.24 6.12
C VAL A 26 -4.58 -5.38 6.27
N VAL A 27 -5.77 -5.97 6.21
CA VAL A 27 -7.04 -5.24 6.37
C VAL A 27 -7.10 -4.52 7.71
N ARG A 28 -6.72 -5.20 8.81
CA ARG A 28 -6.70 -4.60 10.15
C ARG A 28 -5.72 -3.43 10.24
N THR A 29 -4.53 -3.55 9.64
CA THR A 29 -3.53 -2.48 9.61
C THR A 29 -4.05 -1.27 8.84
N LEU A 30 -4.62 -1.48 7.65
CA LEU A 30 -5.16 -0.39 6.82
C LEU A 30 -6.32 0.33 7.51
N ALA A 31 -7.22 -0.43 8.15
CA ALA A 31 -8.34 0.14 8.91
C ALA A 31 -7.90 0.98 10.13
N SER A 32 -6.64 0.91 10.55
CA SER A 32 -6.11 1.70 11.67
C SER A 32 -5.71 3.12 11.27
N PHE A 33 -5.61 3.43 9.97
CA PHE A 33 -5.22 4.75 9.50
C PHE A 33 -6.32 5.77 9.80
N ARG A 34 -5.92 6.94 10.29
CA ARG A 34 -6.82 8.03 10.69
C ARG A 34 -6.24 9.37 10.26
N GLU A 35 -6.19 9.57 8.95
CA GLU A 35 -5.69 10.79 8.33
C GLU A 35 -6.84 11.57 7.70
N ASP A 36 -6.75 12.90 7.75
CA ASP A 36 -7.72 13.80 7.09
C ASP A 36 -7.48 13.88 5.57
N ALA A 37 -6.28 13.54 5.11
CA ALA A 37 -5.90 13.51 3.71
C ALA A 37 -5.89 12.07 3.16
N PRO A 38 -6.09 11.89 1.83
CA PRO A 38 -5.98 10.58 1.19
C PRO A 38 -4.61 9.95 1.43
N VAL A 39 -4.57 8.66 1.75
CA VAL A 39 -3.33 7.90 1.88
C VAL A 39 -3.18 6.94 0.71
N HIS A 40 -2.07 7.04 -0.01
CA HIS A 40 -1.70 6.14 -1.08
C HIS A 40 -0.98 4.91 -0.52
N VAL A 41 -1.49 3.72 -0.82
CA VAL A 41 -0.94 2.46 -0.34
C VAL A 41 -0.62 1.54 -1.51
N LEU A 42 0.61 1.05 -1.56
CA LEU A 42 0.99 -0.06 -2.42
C LEU A 42 1.21 -1.30 -1.56
N ILE A 43 0.33 -2.29 -1.70
CA ILE A 43 0.50 -3.61 -1.12
C ILE A 43 1.32 -4.45 -2.09
N VAL A 44 2.40 -5.06 -1.62
CA VAL A 44 3.13 -6.08 -2.39
C VAL A 44 2.74 -7.44 -1.84
N ASP A 45 1.87 -8.13 -2.57
CA ASP A 45 1.48 -9.50 -2.25
C ASP A 45 2.57 -10.47 -2.73
N ASP A 46 3.38 -10.96 -1.79
CA ASP A 46 4.53 -11.82 -2.02
C ASP A 46 4.13 -13.28 -2.31
N GLY A 47 3.19 -13.48 -3.24
CA GLY A 47 2.74 -14.80 -3.68
C GLY A 47 1.82 -15.52 -2.69
N SER A 48 0.95 -14.80 -1.97
CA SER A 48 -0.01 -15.39 -1.02
C SER A 48 -0.96 -16.40 -1.66
N THR A 49 -1.48 -17.34 -0.85
CA THR A 49 -2.55 -18.27 -1.24
C THR A 49 -3.62 -18.30 -0.14
N PRO A 50 -4.83 -17.74 -0.37
CA PRO A 50 -5.27 -17.04 -1.57
C PRO A 50 -4.55 -15.69 -1.76
N PRO A 51 -4.62 -15.07 -2.95
CA PRO A 51 -4.11 -13.73 -3.19
C PRO A 51 -4.74 -12.68 -2.27
N ILE A 52 -3.95 -11.67 -1.92
CA ILE A 52 -4.44 -10.51 -1.17
C ILE A 52 -5.30 -9.66 -2.10
N VAL A 53 -6.49 -9.34 -1.64
CA VAL A 53 -7.42 -8.43 -2.30
C VAL A 53 -7.36 -7.08 -1.61
N ALA A 54 -7.32 -5.99 -2.38
CA ALA A 54 -7.43 -4.65 -1.82
C ALA A 54 -8.79 -4.47 -1.13
N PRO A 55 -8.85 -4.13 0.16
CA PRO A 55 -10.11 -3.76 0.79
C PRO A 55 -10.54 -2.37 0.29
N ASP A 56 -11.85 -2.14 0.23
CA ASP A 56 -12.41 -0.81 -0.02
C ASP A 56 -12.58 -0.09 1.34
N LEU A 57 -11.71 0.88 1.62
CA LEU A 57 -11.67 1.61 2.87
C LEU A 57 -11.65 3.13 2.59
N PRO A 58 -12.48 3.92 3.30
CA PRO A 58 -12.56 5.36 3.06
C PRO A 58 -11.23 6.05 3.36
N GLY A 59 -10.83 6.98 2.49
CA GLY A 59 -9.60 7.75 2.64
C GLY A 59 -8.33 7.02 2.20
N LEU A 60 -8.42 5.78 1.72
CA LEU A 60 -7.27 5.02 1.21
C LEU A 60 -7.38 4.80 -0.31
N ALA A 61 -6.29 5.06 -1.03
CA ALA A 61 -6.12 4.66 -2.42
C ALA A 61 -5.15 3.45 -2.45
N ILE A 62 -5.70 2.24 -2.60
CA ILE A 62 -4.95 0.99 -2.42
C ILE A 62 -4.72 0.30 -3.77
N GLU A 63 -3.46 -0.01 -4.05
CA GLU A 63 -3.04 -0.83 -5.18
C GLU A 63 -2.38 -2.12 -4.68
N VAL A 64 -2.47 -3.20 -5.47
CA VAL A 64 -1.83 -4.49 -5.16
C VAL A 64 -0.87 -4.88 -6.28
N LEU A 65 0.41 -4.95 -5.97
CA LEU A 65 1.44 -5.56 -6.80
C LEU A 65 1.57 -7.03 -6.41
N ARG A 66 1.19 -7.93 -7.32
CA ARG A 66 1.25 -9.37 -7.11
C ARG A 66 2.59 -9.93 -7.58
N MET A 67 3.34 -10.55 -6.68
CA MET A 67 4.49 -11.38 -7.03
C MET A 67 4.04 -12.82 -7.35
N PRO A 68 4.74 -13.52 -8.26
CA PRO A 68 4.34 -14.86 -8.69
C PRO A 68 4.56 -15.95 -7.63
N ARG A 69 5.49 -15.72 -6.68
CA ARG A 69 5.82 -16.61 -5.57
C ARG A 69 6.48 -15.82 -4.46
N ASN A 70 6.47 -16.37 -3.25
CA ASN A 70 7.18 -15.81 -2.10
C ASN A 70 8.69 -15.71 -2.38
N GLY A 71 9.20 -14.48 -2.30
CA GLY A 71 10.60 -14.11 -2.46
C GLY A 71 11.26 -13.60 -1.17
N GLY A 72 10.50 -13.39 -0.10
CA GLY A 72 10.96 -12.78 1.15
C GLY A 72 10.68 -11.28 1.21
N ILE A 73 10.69 -10.73 2.42
CA ILE A 73 10.28 -9.34 2.68
C ILE A 73 11.14 -8.33 1.91
N GLU A 74 12.45 -8.55 1.80
CA GLU A 74 13.35 -7.64 1.10
C GLU A 74 13.07 -7.60 -0.41
N ARG A 75 12.77 -8.74 -1.03
CA ARG A 75 12.40 -8.83 -2.45
C ARG A 75 11.06 -8.16 -2.74
N ALA A 76 10.10 -8.32 -1.82
CA ALA A 76 8.81 -7.66 -1.93
C ALA A 76 8.95 -6.13 -1.80
N LEU A 77 9.78 -5.67 -0.86
CA LEU A 77 10.07 -4.24 -0.68
C LEU A 77 10.79 -3.65 -1.90
N GLU A 78 11.81 -4.33 -2.42
CA GLU A 78 12.53 -3.93 -3.64
C GLU A 78 11.56 -3.78 -4.82
N ALA A 79 10.73 -4.80 -5.08
CA ALA A 79 9.73 -4.75 -6.14
C ALA A 79 8.73 -3.60 -5.96
N GLY A 80 8.34 -3.30 -4.72
CA GLY A 80 7.48 -2.18 -4.40
C GLY A 80 8.13 -0.81 -4.65
N ILE A 81 9.40 -0.64 -4.29
CA ILE A 81 10.16 0.59 -4.56
C ILE A 81 10.29 0.81 -6.07
N ASP A 82 10.65 -0.23 -6.82
CA ASP A 82 10.77 -0.14 -8.28
C ASP A 82 9.43 0.25 -8.93
N ALA A 83 8.31 -0.33 -8.46
CA ALA A 83 6.98 -0.02 -8.97
C ALA A 83 6.51 1.41 -8.62
N LEU A 84 6.94 1.97 -7.50
CA LEU A 84 6.68 3.36 -7.13
C LEU A 84 7.56 4.33 -7.92
N ALA A 85 8.82 3.97 -8.18
CA ALA A 85 9.77 4.79 -8.92
C ALA A 85 9.46 4.91 -10.43
N ALA A 86 8.74 3.93 -10.99
CA ALA A 86 8.34 3.93 -12.41
C ALA A 86 7.13 4.82 -12.74
N ARG A 87 6.62 5.58 -11.77
CA ARG A 87 5.40 6.40 -11.87
C ARG A 87 5.67 7.83 -12.34
#